data_AF-A0A373LF56-F1
#
_entry.id   AF-A0A373LF56-F1
#
_cell.length_a   1.000
_cell.length_b   1.000
_cell.length_c   1.000
_cell.angle_alpha   90.00
_cell.angle_beta   90.00
_cell.angle_gamma   90.00
#
_symmetry.space_group_name_H-M   'P 1'
#
loop_
_entity.id
_entity.type
_entity.pdbx_description
1 polymer ?
#
loop_
_entity_poly.entity_id
_entity_poly.type
_entity_poly.pdbx_seq_one_letter_code
_entity_poly.pdbx_strand_id
1 'polypeptide(L)'
;MSNSKTSKGFANVSIKVCKYIIMAVIIIVCATAAYNFGTKIFYSAGVEAKPGTDMTVTIKKGTTIKELANTLEEYGIISDTTVFRVQAYVYNTKSIKAGQYTFNTSQNAEEVFNKIKEGPEKTKSTKSTKTKAKSKSSK
;
A
#
# COMPACT_ATOMS: atom_id res chain seq x y z
N MET A 1 30.50 50.61 28.49
CA MET A 1 31.01 49.23 28.32
C MET A 1 30.01 48.43 27.47
N SER A 2 30.40 47.93 26.29
CA SER A 2 29.53 47.11 25.43
C SER A 2 29.73 45.63 25.76
N ASN A 3 28.70 45.00 26.32
CA ASN A 3 28.75 43.64 26.87
C ASN A 3 28.52 42.55 25.81
N SER A 4 28.93 42.81 24.55
CA SER A 4 28.56 42.00 23.38
C SER A 4 29.28 40.65 23.28
N LYS A 5 30.27 40.37 24.15
CA LYS A 5 31.02 39.11 24.14
C LYS A 5 30.29 37.97 24.84
N THR A 6 29.47 38.24 25.85
CA THR A 6 28.73 37.20 26.58
C THR A 6 27.50 36.71 25.81
N SER A 7 26.79 37.61 25.12
CA SER A 7 25.55 37.30 24.37
C SER A 7 25.77 36.32 23.20
N LYS A 8 26.90 36.43 22.47
CA LYS A 8 27.21 35.55 21.33
C LYS A 8 27.42 34.08 21.74
N GLY A 9 27.97 33.83 22.93
CA GLY A 9 28.17 32.48 23.46
C GLY A 9 26.86 31.77 23.78
N PHE A 10 25.94 32.46 24.47
CA PHE A 10 24.61 31.93 24.78
C PHE A 10 23.75 31.71 23.53
N ALA A 11 23.83 32.61 22.55
CA ALA A 11 23.15 32.43 21.26
C ALA A 11 23.62 31.17 20.52
N ASN A 12 24.93 30.92 20.46
CA ASN A 12 25.49 29.74 19.80
C ASN A 12 25.12 28.42 20.51
N VAL A 13 25.05 28.42 21.84
CA VAL A 13 24.59 27.25 22.61
C VAL A 13 23.10 27.00 22.38
N SER A 14 22.28 28.06 22.43
CA SER A 14 20.84 27.96 22.17
C SER A 14 20.54 27.43 20.76
N ILE A 15 21.24 27.92 19.73
CA ILE A 15 21.09 27.43 18.34
C ILE A 15 21.48 25.96 18.22
N LYS A 16 22.57 25.51 18.87
CA LYS A 16 22.96 24.09 18.88
C LYS A 16 21.87 23.23 19.53
N VAL A 17 21.35 23.65 20.68
CA VAL A 17 20.28 22.94 21.39
C VAL A 17 19.02 22.86 20.52
N CYS A 18 18.58 23.96 19.91
CA CYS A 18 17.46 23.96 18.97
C CYS A 18 17.70 23.00 17.79
N LYS A 19 18.91 22.97 17.22
CA LYS A 19 19.25 22.03 16.14
C LYS A 19 19.13 20.57 16.58
N TYR A 20 19.59 20.23 17.78
CA TYR A 20 19.45 18.87 18.32
C TYR A 20 18.00 18.50 18.58
N ILE A 21 17.19 19.44 19.08
CA ILE A 21 15.75 19.22 19.27
C ILE A 21 15.06 18.97 17.92
N ILE A 22 15.34 19.80 16.91
CA ILE A 22 14.81 19.60 15.55
C ILE A 22 15.24 18.24 14.99
N MET A 23 16.50 17.87 15.16
CA MET A 23 17.01 16.57 14.72
C MET A 23 16.31 15.41 15.44
N ALA A 24 16.08 15.51 16.76
CA ALA A 24 15.35 14.52 17.52
C ALA A 24 13.89 14.38 17.05
N VAL A 25 13.22 15.50 16.77
CA VAL A 25 11.86 15.51 16.21
C VAL A 25 11.84 14.82 14.84
N ILE A 26 12.80 15.12 13.96
CA ILE A 26 12.90 14.46 12.65
C ILE A 26 13.06 12.95 12.83
N ILE A 27 13.95 12.50 13.72
CA ILE A 27 14.16 11.07 13.99
C ILE A 27 12.87 10.40 14.47
N ILE A 28 12.15 11.03 15.41
CA ILE A 28 10.89 10.49 15.93
C ILE A 28 9.85 10.38 14.81
N VAL A 29 9.68 11.44 14.01
CA VAL A 29 8.74 11.44 12.89
C VAL A 29 9.09 10.36 11.86
N CYS A 30 10.37 10.23 11.50
CA CYS A 30 10.85 9.18 10.61
C CYS A 30 10.61 7.78 11.20
N ALA A 31 10.88 7.58 12.49
CA ALA A 31 10.65 6.29 13.16
C ALA A 31 9.17 5.92 13.18
N THR A 32 8.28 6.87 13.51
CA THR A 32 6.83 6.64 13.50
C THR A 32 6.31 6.37 12.08
N ALA A 33 6.78 7.13 11.08
CA ALA A 33 6.43 6.90 9.69
C ALA A 33 6.91 5.52 9.21
N ALA A 34 8.15 5.13 9.53
CA ALA A 34 8.70 3.82 9.21
C ALA A 34 7.94 2.69 9.91
N TYR A 35 7.56 2.86 11.17
CA TYR A 35 6.77 1.86 11.92
C TYR A 35 5.37 1.69 11.33
N ASN A 36 4.66 2.79 11.05
CA ASN A 36 3.34 2.75 10.44
C ASN A 36 3.39 2.16 9.02
N PHE A 37 4.41 2.52 8.24
CA PHE A 37 4.61 1.97 6.91
C PHE A 37 4.95 0.47 6.96
N GLY A 38 5.87 0.08 7.84
CA GLY A 38 6.28 -1.31 8.04
C GLY A 38 5.08 -2.17 8.44
N THR A 39 4.33 -1.77 9.46
CA THR A 39 3.13 -2.50 9.87
C THR A 39 2.12 -2.64 8.73
N LYS A 40 1.86 -1.60 7.93
CA LYS A 40 0.97 -1.72 6.75
C LYS A 40 1.49 -2.65 5.65
N ILE A 41 2.80 -2.67 5.41
CA ILE A 41 3.43 -3.56 4.40
C ILE A 41 3.47 -5.01 4.88
N PHE A 42 3.70 -5.23 6.17
CA PHE A 42 3.89 -6.56 6.75
C PHE A 42 2.60 -7.18 7.31
N TYR A 43 1.54 -6.41 7.52
CA TYR A 43 0.23 -6.95 7.89
C TYR A 43 -0.41 -7.62 6.66
N SER A 44 -0.05 -8.89 6.49
CA SER A 44 -0.47 -9.75 5.38
C SER A 44 -1.87 -10.34 5.62
N ALA A 45 -2.82 -9.49 6.02
CA ALA A 45 -4.22 -9.86 6.09
C ALA A 45 -4.92 -9.40 4.80
N GLY A 46 -5.84 -10.22 4.28
CA GLY A 46 -6.75 -9.79 3.22
C GLY A 46 -7.62 -8.62 3.69
N VAL A 47 -8.25 -7.94 2.74
CA VAL A 47 -9.17 -6.81 3.01
C VAL A 47 -10.37 -7.28 3.84
N GLU A 48 -10.84 -8.50 3.58
CA GLU A 48 -11.93 -9.15 4.31
C GLU A 48 -11.46 -10.38 5.07
N ALA A 49 -12.14 -10.71 6.17
CA ALA A 49 -11.95 -11.99 6.84
C ALA A 49 -12.50 -13.12 5.95
N LYS A 50 -11.92 -14.33 6.07
CA LYS A 50 -12.46 -15.52 5.42
C LYS A 50 -13.94 -15.71 5.81
N PRO A 51 -14.83 -16.05 4.86
CA PRO A 51 -14.53 -16.59 3.52
C PRO A 51 -14.28 -15.55 2.41
N GLY A 52 -14.39 -14.25 2.68
CA GLY A 52 -14.24 -13.18 1.67
C GLY A 52 -15.20 -13.31 0.47
N THR A 53 -14.88 -12.60 -0.62
CA THR A 53 -15.66 -12.53 -1.85
C THR A 53 -14.76 -12.75 -3.07
N ASP A 54 -15.17 -13.64 -3.97
CA ASP A 54 -14.45 -13.88 -5.23
C ASP A 54 -14.77 -12.80 -6.28
N MET A 55 -13.73 -12.20 -6.82
CA MET A 55 -13.77 -11.12 -7.80
C MET A 55 -12.96 -11.50 -9.03
N THR A 56 -13.60 -11.41 -10.20
CA THR A 56 -12.93 -11.68 -11.48
C THR A 56 -12.44 -10.37 -12.12
N VAL A 57 -11.13 -10.29 -12.35
CA VAL A 57 -10.46 -9.15 -12.97
C VAL A 57 -9.84 -9.58 -14.30
N THR A 58 -10.07 -8.80 -15.35
CA THR A 58 -9.47 -9.04 -16.67
C THR A 58 -8.30 -8.08 -16.88
N ILE A 59 -7.09 -8.63 -16.94
CA ILE A 59 -5.85 -7.87 -17.15
C ILE A 59 -5.55 -7.82 -18.64
N LYS A 60 -5.46 -6.61 -19.20
CA LYS A 60 -5.09 -6.40 -20.61
C LYS A 60 -3.59 -6.50 -20.81
N LYS A 61 -3.15 -6.84 -22.02
CA LYS A 61 -1.73 -6.81 -22.37
C LYS A 61 -1.19 -5.38 -22.25
N GLY A 62 -0.05 -5.23 -21.58
CA GLY A 62 0.57 -3.93 -21.32
C GLY A 62 0.04 -3.19 -20.09
N THR A 63 -0.89 -3.77 -19.32
CA THR A 63 -1.35 -3.21 -18.05
C THR A 63 -0.14 -3.03 -17.12
N THR A 64 0.03 -1.82 -16.61
CA THR A 64 1.10 -1.50 -15.66
C THR A 64 0.74 -1.97 -14.25
N ILE A 65 1.75 -2.18 -13.39
CA ILE A 65 1.53 -2.52 -11.97
C ILE A 65 0.64 -1.47 -11.28
N LYS A 66 0.77 -0.20 -11.67
CA LYS A 66 -0.06 0.90 -11.14
C LYS A 66 -1.53 0.73 -11.51
N GLU A 67 -1.83 0.45 -12.78
CA GLU A 67 -3.22 0.23 -13.23
C GLU A 67 -3.82 -1.03 -12.63
N LEU A 68 -3.03 -2.09 -12.50
CA LEU A 68 -3.46 -3.31 -11.83
C LEU A 68 -3.79 -3.02 -10.36
N ALA A 69 -2.91 -2.32 -9.63
CA ALA A 69 -3.15 -1.95 -8.24
C ALA A 69 -4.47 -1.19 -8.09
N ASN A 70 -4.71 -0.18 -8.93
CA ASN A 70 -5.95 0.60 -8.89
C ASN A 70 -7.18 -0.29 -9.13
N THR A 71 -7.09 -1.22 -10.07
CA THR A 71 -8.17 -2.17 -10.35
C THR A 71 -8.38 -3.10 -9.16
N LEU A 72 -7.33 -3.64 -8.54
CA LEU A 72 -7.46 -4.51 -7.38
C LEU A 72 -8.04 -3.79 -6.15
N GLU A 73 -7.71 -2.51 -5.96
CA GLU A 73 -8.25 -1.68 -4.87
C GLU A 73 -9.74 -1.37 -5.11
N GLU A 74 -10.13 -1.04 -6.34
CA GLU A 74 -11.53 -0.77 -6.69
C GLU A 74 -12.45 -1.98 -6.45
N TYR A 75 -11.92 -3.18 -6.64
CA TYR A 75 -12.61 -4.45 -6.38
C TYR A 75 -12.47 -4.92 -4.92
N GLY A 76 -11.77 -4.18 -4.06
CA GLY A 76 -11.58 -4.53 -2.65
C GLY A 76 -10.69 -5.74 -2.42
N ILE A 77 -9.84 -6.10 -3.39
CA ILE A 77 -8.88 -7.21 -3.29
C ILE A 77 -7.64 -6.76 -2.52
N ILE A 78 -7.28 -5.48 -2.61
CA ILE A 78 -6.19 -4.86 -1.85
C ILE A 78 -6.69 -3.62 -1.12
N SER A 79 -6.06 -3.30 0.02
CA SER A 79 -6.45 -2.13 0.83
C SER A 79 -5.81 -0.82 0.39
N ASP A 80 -4.63 -0.87 -0.23
CA ASP A 80 -3.83 0.32 -0.57
C ASP A 80 -2.95 0.07 -1.79
N THR A 81 -3.18 0.87 -2.84
CA THR A 81 -2.39 0.82 -4.09
C THR A 81 -0.90 1.09 -3.90
N THR A 82 -0.52 1.96 -2.97
CA THR A 82 0.88 2.34 -2.74
C THR A 82 1.63 1.20 -2.06
N VAL A 83 1.02 0.58 -1.06
CA VAL A 83 1.56 -0.60 -0.37
C VAL A 83 1.78 -1.73 -1.37
N PHE A 84 0.78 -2.04 -2.20
CA PHE A 84 0.87 -3.08 -3.22
C PHE A 84 1.97 -2.78 -4.24
N ARG A 85 2.11 -1.53 -4.69
CA ARG A 85 3.19 -1.14 -5.62
C ARG A 85 4.57 -1.35 -5.01
N VAL A 86 4.77 -0.97 -3.75
CA VAL A 86 6.05 -1.19 -3.06
C VAL A 86 6.33 -2.69 -2.93
N GLN A 87 5.34 -3.47 -2.51
CA GLN A 87 5.45 -4.93 -2.44
C GLN A 87 5.78 -5.54 -3.81
N ALA A 88 5.23 -5.04 -4.92
CA ALA A 88 5.56 -5.54 -6.25
C ALA A 88 7.05 -5.40 -6.60
N TYR A 89 7.70 -4.32 -6.13
CA TYR A 89 9.16 -4.15 -6.26
C TYR A 89 9.92 -5.14 -5.38
N VAL A 90 9.47 -5.36 -4.14
CA VAL A 90 10.08 -6.33 -3.19
C VAL A 90 9.99 -7.77 -3.72
N TYR A 91 8.83 -8.16 -4.24
CA TYR A 91 8.58 -9.49 -4.81
C TYR A 91 9.11 -9.68 -6.24
N ASN A 92 9.76 -8.65 -6.81
CA ASN A 92 10.36 -8.64 -8.14
C ASN A 92 9.37 -9.02 -9.27
N THR A 93 8.10 -8.64 -9.13
CA THR A 93 7.05 -8.92 -10.11
C THR A 93 7.10 -7.89 -11.24
N LYS A 94 7.96 -8.11 -12.24
CA LYS A 94 8.19 -7.16 -13.36
C LYS A 94 7.21 -7.33 -14.52
N SER A 95 6.68 -8.52 -14.72
CA SER A 95 5.79 -8.84 -15.85
C SER A 95 4.46 -9.40 -15.35
N ILE A 96 3.38 -8.77 -15.80
CA ILE A 96 2.01 -9.20 -15.54
C ILE A 96 1.53 -9.88 -16.82
N LYS A 97 1.10 -11.14 -16.71
CA LYS A 97 0.51 -11.85 -17.84
C LYS A 97 -0.91 -11.33 -18.08
N ALA A 98 -1.27 -11.12 -19.35
CA ALA A 98 -2.64 -10.75 -19.70
C ALA A 98 -3.56 -11.97 -19.57
N GLY A 99 -4.77 -11.76 -19.09
CA GLY A 99 -5.76 -12.83 -18.93
C GLY A 99 -6.81 -12.51 -17.89
N GLN A 100 -7.71 -13.47 -17.66
CA GLN A 100 -8.73 -13.39 -16.65
C GLN A 100 -8.22 -14.05 -15.36
N TYR A 101 -8.36 -13.35 -14.24
CA TYR A 101 -7.92 -13.79 -12.93
C TYR A 101 -9.10 -13.72 -11.97
N THR A 102 -9.19 -14.71 -11.07
CA THR A 102 -10.11 -14.67 -9.95
C THR A 102 -9.34 -14.52 -8.65
N PHE A 103 -9.59 -13.43 -7.94
CA PHE A 103 -9.00 -13.12 -6.65
C PHE A 103 -10.08 -13.12 -5.59
N ASN A 104 -9.74 -13.51 -4.36
CA ASN A 104 -10.66 -13.39 -3.23
C ASN A 104 -10.24 -12.20 -2.36
N THR A 105 -11.19 -11.43 -1.83
CA THR A 105 -10.93 -10.27 -0.95
C THR A 105 -10.25 -10.66 0.37
N SER A 106 -10.28 -11.94 0.75
CA SER A 106 -9.55 -12.48 1.92
C SER A 106 -8.11 -12.92 1.61
N GLN A 107 -7.72 -12.92 0.33
CA GLN A 107 -6.33 -13.21 -0.04
C GLN A 107 -5.43 -12.07 0.40
N ASN A 108 -4.26 -12.44 0.87
CA ASN A 108 -3.20 -11.51 1.18
C ASN A 108 -2.37 -11.18 -0.08
N ALA A 109 -1.60 -10.10 -0.02
CA ALA A 109 -0.88 -9.57 -1.18
C ALA A 109 0.09 -10.60 -1.81
N GLU A 110 0.70 -11.45 -0.99
CA GLU A 110 1.59 -12.51 -1.46
C GLU A 110 0.87 -13.54 -2.33
N GLU A 111 -0.31 -14.02 -1.92
CA GLU A 111 -1.14 -14.94 -2.72
C GLU A 111 -1.57 -14.28 -4.05
N VAL A 112 -1.92 -13.00 -4.02
CA VAL A 112 -2.27 -12.23 -5.23
C VAL A 112 -1.07 -12.16 -6.18
N PHE A 113 0.13 -11.84 -5.69
CA PHE A 113 1.34 -11.82 -6.51
C PHE A 113 1.73 -13.19 -7.06
N ASN A 114 1.58 -14.25 -6.26
CA ASN A 114 1.86 -15.62 -6.70
C ASN A 114 0.92 -16.02 -7.84
N LYS A 115 -0.39 -15.75 -7.73
CA LYS A 115 -1.36 -15.95 -8.82
C LYS A 115 -0.96 -15.17 -10.09
N ILE A 116 -0.54 -13.91 -9.96
CA ILE A 116 -0.12 -13.09 -11.10
C ILE A 116 1.12 -13.71 -11.80
N LYS A 117 2.08 -14.21 -11.01
CA LYS A 117 3.32 -14.86 -11.52
C LYS A 117 3.03 -16.18 -12.22
N GLU A 118 2.20 -17.03 -11.62
CA GLU A 118 1.75 -18.30 -12.20
C GLU A 118 1.06 -18.06 -13.55
N GLY A 119 0.22 -17.02 -13.61
CA GLY A 119 -0.49 -16.61 -14.81
C GLY A 119 -1.99 -16.86 -14.69
N PRO A 120 -2.77 -16.44 -15.70
CA PRO A 120 -4.21 -16.64 -15.67
C PRO A 120 -4.49 -18.15 -15.70
N GLU A 121 -5.40 -18.61 -14.84
CA GLU A 121 -5.87 -19.99 -14.96
C GLU A 121 -6.52 -20.19 -16.33
N LYS A 122 -6.27 -21.35 -16.95
CA LYS A 122 -6.96 -21.76 -18.17
C LYS A 122 -8.37 -22.20 -17.81
N THR A 123 -9.25 -21.27 -17.47
CA THR A 123 -10.61 -21.64 -17.05
C THR A 123 -11.65 -21.04 -17.98
N LYS A 124 -12.39 -21.97 -18.57
CA LYS A 124 -13.44 -21.82 -19.58
C LYS A 124 -14.39 -20.68 -19.25
N SER A 125 -14.76 -19.90 -20.26
CA SER A 125 -15.92 -19.00 -20.24
C SER A 125 -17.11 -19.65 -19.56
N THR A 126 -17.57 -19.16 -18.40
CA THR A 126 -18.96 -19.29 -17.95
C THR A 126 -19.30 -18.21 -16.91
N LYS A 127 -20.11 -17.24 -17.37
CA LYS A 127 -21.21 -16.50 -16.72
C LYS A 127 -20.97 -15.68 -15.43
N SER A 128 -21.04 -14.36 -15.65
CA SER A 128 -21.81 -13.30 -14.96
C SER A 128 -22.29 -13.47 -13.50
N THR A 129 -22.29 -12.32 -12.78
CA THR A 129 -23.24 -11.80 -11.74
C THR A 129 -22.53 -11.55 -10.38
N LYS A 130 -22.52 -10.39 -9.67
CA LYS A 130 -23.31 -9.13 -9.59
C LYS A 130 -22.41 -8.02 -8.97
N THR A 131 -22.34 -6.78 -9.48
CA THR A 131 -23.22 -5.60 -9.23
C THR A 131 -22.96 -4.87 -7.89
N LYS A 132 -22.30 -3.70 -7.99
CA LYS A 132 -22.29 -2.63 -6.98
C LYS A 132 -23.68 -1.99 -6.91
N ALA A 133 -24.46 -2.28 -5.87
CA ALA A 133 -25.72 -1.60 -5.58
C ALA A 133 -25.56 -0.70 -4.34
N LYS A 134 -25.59 0.60 -4.58
CA LYS A 134 -25.82 1.65 -3.58
C LYS A 134 -27.29 1.58 -3.15
N SER A 135 -27.60 1.32 -1.89
CA SER A 135 -28.87 1.73 -1.28
C SER A 135 -28.63 2.40 0.07
N LYS A 136 -28.81 3.73 0.08
CA LYS A 136 -29.43 4.44 1.19
C LYS A 136 -30.89 3.96 1.27
N SER A 137 -31.40 3.57 2.44
CA SER A 137 -32.73 3.96 2.94
C SER A 137 -33.07 3.26 4.26
N SER A 138 -33.63 4.04 5.19
CA SER A 138 -34.55 3.67 6.27
C SER A 138 -33.98 3.06 7.55
N LYS A 139 -33.79 3.92 8.56
CA LYS A 139 -34.70 3.91 9.72
C LYS A 139 -35.09 5.34 10.06
#